data_AF-A0A9D3S2C2-F1
#
_entry.id   AF-A0A9D3S2C2-F1
#
_cell.length_a   1.000
_cell.length_b   1.000
_cell.length_c   1.000
_cell.angle_alpha   90.00
_cell.angle_beta   90.00
_cell.angle_gamma   90.00
#
_symmetry.space_group_name_H-M   'P 1'
#
loop_
_entity.id
_entity.type
_entity.pdbx_description
1 polymer ?
#
loop_
_entity_poly.entity_id
_entity_poly.type
_entity_poly.pdbx_seq_one_letter_code
_entity_poly.pdbx_strand_id
1 'polypeptide(L)'
;QKQQGVTQSKFQQRIQEKEKELQDLRQAVQSIKRSAQAAVEDSEKIFNELITSIERRCSEVKEMIRDQEKAEVSRTEGLLERLEQEIAELRRRDAELEQLSHTEDHIHFLQSCQSLCALPGPGDLPRITVDPHVSFEAVRKSVSELKERLEDICKGELIKVFTSVKGVYTTKLMTRGDFTQCGGFGDPSDVAAWASGSGATPTPTGPAHPATPRFGFGYSRPPSADAPGQKP
;
A
#
# COMPACT_ATOMS: atom_id res chain seq x y z
N GLN A 1 35.68 -64.43 14.50
CA GLN A 1 34.68 -64.46 13.41
C GLN A 1 33.27 -64.01 13.85
N LYS A 2 32.67 -64.55 14.95
CA LYS A 2 31.33 -64.12 15.41
C LYS A 2 31.19 -62.62 15.76
N GLN A 3 32.20 -61.99 16.36
CA GLN A 3 32.18 -60.57 16.74
C GLN A 3 32.09 -59.61 15.52
N GLN A 4 32.74 -59.96 14.40
CA GLN A 4 32.76 -59.15 13.19
C GLN A 4 31.37 -59.06 12.53
N GLY A 5 30.63 -60.17 12.48
CA GLY A 5 29.28 -60.19 11.89
C GLY A 5 28.28 -59.32 12.65
N VAL A 6 28.35 -59.29 13.99
CA VAL A 6 27.49 -58.43 14.83
C VAL A 6 27.81 -56.95 14.59
N THR A 7 29.07 -56.59 14.54
CA THR A 7 29.49 -55.20 14.28
C THR A 7 29.10 -54.75 12.87
N GLN A 8 29.24 -55.62 11.87
CA GLN A 8 28.84 -55.33 10.48
C GLN A 8 27.33 -55.10 10.36
N SER A 9 26.52 -55.93 11.03
CA SER A 9 25.05 -55.76 11.08
C SER A 9 24.65 -54.43 11.73
N LYS A 10 25.29 -54.04 12.85
CA LYS A 10 25.07 -52.72 13.49
C LYS A 10 25.40 -51.55 12.56
N PHE A 11 26.45 -51.65 11.75
CA PHE A 11 26.78 -50.61 10.79
C PHE A 11 25.74 -50.53 9.67
N GLN A 12 25.29 -51.66 9.12
CA GLN A 12 24.25 -51.68 8.10
C GLN A 12 22.94 -51.06 8.59
N GLN A 13 22.52 -51.36 9.82
CA GLN A 13 21.34 -50.74 10.41
C GLN A 13 21.49 -49.21 10.51
N ARG A 14 22.62 -48.72 11.01
CA ARG A 14 22.88 -47.27 11.11
C ARG A 14 22.94 -46.57 9.76
N ILE A 15 23.45 -47.25 8.73
CA ILE A 15 23.44 -46.74 7.35
C ILE A 15 22.00 -46.56 6.87
N GLN A 16 21.15 -47.57 7.03
CA GLN A 16 19.74 -47.50 6.64
C GLN A 16 18.98 -46.39 7.39
N GLU A 17 19.22 -46.23 8.69
CA GLU A 17 18.66 -45.13 9.48
C GLU A 17 19.07 -43.76 8.93
N LYS A 18 20.36 -43.59 8.59
CA LYS A 18 20.87 -42.34 8.01
C LYS A 18 20.39 -42.07 6.59
N GLU A 19 20.24 -43.10 5.77
CA GLU A 19 19.63 -42.99 4.44
C GLU A 19 18.17 -42.52 4.53
N LYS A 20 17.41 -43.05 5.50
CA LYS A 20 16.05 -42.60 5.78
C LYS A 20 16.01 -41.14 6.26
N GLU A 21 16.82 -40.77 7.26
CA GLU A 21 16.92 -39.37 7.72
C GLU A 21 17.26 -38.41 6.58
N LEU A 22 18.16 -38.81 5.69
CA LEU A 22 18.56 -38.04 4.53
C LEU A 22 17.42 -37.90 3.50
N GLN A 23 16.62 -38.93 3.29
CA GLN A 23 15.43 -38.87 2.44
C GLN A 23 14.38 -37.93 3.04
N ASP A 24 14.12 -38.03 4.34
CA ASP A 24 13.17 -37.16 5.06
C ASP A 24 13.60 -35.68 4.97
N LEU A 25 14.89 -35.39 5.15
CA LEU A 25 15.44 -34.05 4.97
C LEU A 25 15.28 -33.52 3.53
N ARG A 26 15.54 -34.36 2.52
CA ARG A 26 15.32 -33.98 1.11
C ARG A 26 13.87 -33.62 0.85
N GLN A 27 12.92 -34.39 1.38
CA GLN A 27 11.50 -34.10 1.25
C GLN A 27 11.11 -32.81 1.99
N ALA A 28 11.62 -32.60 3.20
CA ALA A 28 11.39 -31.37 3.97
C ALA A 28 11.87 -30.13 3.20
N VAL A 29 13.07 -30.16 2.62
CA VAL A 29 13.60 -29.06 1.79
C VAL A 29 12.67 -28.74 0.62
N GLN A 30 12.18 -29.75 -0.08
CA GLN A 30 11.24 -29.54 -1.19
C GLN A 30 9.90 -28.99 -0.73
N SER A 31 9.41 -29.42 0.43
CA SER A 31 8.18 -28.91 1.03
C SER A 31 8.30 -27.44 1.44
N ILE A 32 9.42 -27.04 2.03
CA ILE A 32 9.70 -25.64 2.39
C ILE A 32 9.70 -24.77 1.13
N LYS A 33 10.40 -25.20 0.08
CA LYS A 33 10.46 -24.45 -1.19
C LYS A 33 9.08 -24.25 -1.80
N ARG A 34 8.27 -25.31 -1.88
CA ARG A 34 6.90 -25.25 -2.40
C ARG A 34 5.99 -24.35 -1.55
N SER A 35 6.08 -24.48 -0.23
CA SER A 35 5.31 -23.66 0.71
C SER A 35 5.69 -22.17 0.60
N ALA A 36 6.99 -21.86 0.55
CA ALA A 36 7.47 -20.50 0.39
C ALA A 36 7.03 -19.88 -0.94
N GLN A 37 7.11 -20.64 -2.04
CA GLN A 37 6.65 -20.19 -3.35
C GLN A 37 5.14 -19.89 -3.36
N ALA A 38 4.32 -20.79 -2.80
CA ALA A 38 2.89 -20.56 -2.67
C ALA A 38 2.58 -19.31 -1.83
N ALA A 39 3.28 -19.13 -0.71
CA ALA A 39 3.10 -17.94 0.13
C ALA A 39 3.49 -16.63 -0.60
N VAL A 40 4.51 -16.66 -1.47
CA VAL A 40 4.87 -15.51 -2.32
C VAL A 40 3.75 -15.23 -3.31
N GLU A 41 3.30 -16.22 -4.07
CA GLU A 41 2.23 -16.07 -5.08
C GLU A 41 0.92 -15.54 -4.46
N ASP A 42 0.52 -16.10 -3.32
CA ASP A 42 -0.66 -15.64 -2.58
C ASP A 42 -0.49 -14.18 -2.11
N SER A 43 0.70 -13.83 -1.61
CA SER A 43 0.97 -12.47 -1.14
C SER A 43 0.97 -11.45 -2.29
N GLU A 44 1.56 -11.79 -3.45
CA GLU A 44 1.55 -10.96 -4.65
C GLU A 44 0.13 -10.72 -5.16
N LYS A 45 -0.71 -11.76 -5.15
CA LYS A 45 -2.12 -11.63 -5.50
C LYS A 45 -2.85 -10.64 -4.58
N ILE A 46 -2.68 -10.78 -3.27
CA ILE A 46 -3.30 -9.88 -2.28
C ILE A 46 -2.82 -8.44 -2.49
N PHE A 47 -1.53 -8.21 -2.68
CA PHE A 47 -1.00 -6.87 -2.93
C PHE A 47 -1.52 -6.27 -4.24
N ASN A 48 -1.65 -7.06 -5.31
CA ASN A 48 -2.22 -6.60 -6.57
C ASN A 48 -3.70 -6.21 -6.44
N GLU A 49 -4.49 -6.97 -5.68
CA GLU A 49 -5.88 -6.62 -5.37
C GLU A 49 -5.98 -5.30 -4.59
N LEU A 50 -5.08 -5.07 -3.63
CA LEU A 50 -5.00 -3.82 -2.87
C LEU A 50 -4.63 -2.63 -3.76
N ILE A 51 -3.61 -2.78 -4.61
CA ILE A 51 -3.18 -1.74 -5.56
C ILE A 51 -4.36 -1.35 -6.47
N THR A 52 -5.00 -2.34 -7.09
CA THR A 52 -6.15 -2.14 -7.97
C THR A 52 -7.30 -1.42 -7.24
N SER A 53 -7.56 -1.79 -5.99
CA SER A 53 -8.58 -1.14 -5.16
C SER A 53 -8.24 0.33 -4.89
N ILE A 54 -6.98 0.66 -4.58
CA ILE A 54 -6.52 2.03 -4.36
C ILE A 54 -6.64 2.86 -5.65
N GLU A 55 -6.21 2.32 -6.79
CA GLU A 55 -6.31 3.00 -8.09
C GLU A 55 -7.76 3.33 -8.45
N ARG A 56 -8.69 2.39 -8.19
CA ARG A 56 -10.13 2.63 -8.35
C ARG A 56 -10.62 3.77 -7.44
N ARG A 57 -10.24 3.77 -6.16
CA ARG A 57 -10.60 4.86 -5.23
C ARG A 57 -10.03 6.22 -5.66
N CYS A 58 -8.79 6.25 -6.16
CA CYS A 58 -8.19 7.46 -6.70
C CYS A 58 -8.98 7.99 -7.90
N SER A 59 -9.51 7.10 -8.74
CA SER A 59 -10.37 7.47 -9.87
C SER A 59 -11.72 8.02 -9.39
N GLU A 60 -12.36 7.38 -8.41
CA GLU A 60 -13.60 7.87 -7.79
C GLU A 60 -13.46 9.30 -7.25
N VAL A 61 -12.41 9.58 -6.47
CA VAL A 61 -12.16 10.93 -5.92
C VAL A 61 -11.93 11.96 -7.02
N LYS A 62 -11.23 11.58 -8.10
CA LYS A 62 -10.98 12.47 -9.24
C LYS A 62 -12.29 12.85 -9.93
N GLU A 63 -13.15 11.88 -10.22
CA GLU A 63 -14.44 12.13 -10.85
C GLU A 63 -15.33 12.99 -9.96
N MET A 64 -15.38 12.75 -8.65
CA MET A 64 -16.13 13.59 -7.70
C MET A 64 -15.69 15.06 -7.74
N ILE A 65 -14.38 15.32 -7.85
CA ILE A 65 -13.85 16.69 -7.98
C ILE A 65 -14.31 17.33 -9.30
N ARG A 66 -14.25 16.59 -10.41
CA ARG A 66 -14.66 17.09 -11.73
C ARG A 66 -16.15 17.34 -11.83
N ASP A 67 -16.96 16.46 -11.26
CA ASP A 67 -18.42 16.64 -11.21
C ASP A 67 -18.80 17.87 -10.39
N GLN A 68 -18.14 18.07 -9.24
CA GLN A 68 -18.38 19.26 -8.40
C GLN A 68 -17.92 20.54 -9.11
N GLU A 69 -16.74 20.54 -9.72
CA GLU A 69 -16.23 21.65 -10.53
C GLU A 69 -17.24 22.02 -11.63
N LYS A 70 -17.69 21.04 -12.41
CA LYS A 70 -18.65 21.24 -13.49
C LYS A 70 -19.99 21.80 -12.98
N ALA A 71 -20.49 21.27 -11.87
CA ALA A 71 -21.76 21.71 -11.30
C ALA A 71 -21.70 23.17 -10.80
N GLU A 72 -20.62 23.54 -10.12
CA GLU A 72 -20.43 24.91 -9.62
C GLU A 72 -20.16 25.92 -10.75
N VAL A 73 -19.37 25.52 -11.76
CA VAL A 73 -19.14 26.34 -12.96
C VAL A 73 -20.46 26.59 -13.69
N SER A 74 -21.23 25.54 -13.99
CA SER A 74 -22.51 25.68 -14.69
C SER A 74 -23.51 26.57 -13.92
N ARG A 75 -23.55 26.43 -12.59
CA ARG A 75 -24.38 27.30 -11.74
C ARG A 75 -23.93 28.77 -11.81
N THR A 76 -22.62 29.00 -11.78
CA THR A 76 -22.02 30.34 -11.80
C THR A 76 -22.18 31.00 -13.17
N GLU A 77 -21.99 30.27 -14.26
CA GLU A 77 -22.24 30.74 -15.62
C GLU A 77 -23.71 31.13 -15.82
N GLY A 78 -24.66 30.32 -15.31
CA GLY A 78 -26.08 30.68 -15.37
C GLY A 78 -26.43 31.92 -14.53
N LEU A 79 -25.70 32.19 -13.44
CA LEU A 79 -25.83 33.45 -12.68
C LEU A 79 -25.25 34.63 -13.47
N LEU A 80 -24.12 34.43 -14.14
CA LEU A 80 -23.47 35.44 -14.98
C LEU A 80 -24.39 35.87 -16.12
N GLU A 81 -24.94 34.91 -16.87
CA GLU A 81 -25.85 35.20 -17.99
C GLU A 81 -27.09 35.99 -17.55
N ARG A 82 -27.70 35.61 -16.41
CA ARG A 82 -28.83 36.36 -15.85
C ARG A 82 -28.46 37.81 -15.51
N LEU A 83 -27.28 38.02 -14.92
CA LEU A 83 -26.83 39.35 -14.54
C LEU A 83 -26.50 40.21 -15.78
N GLU A 84 -25.93 39.61 -16.83
CA GLU A 84 -25.70 40.29 -18.11
C GLU A 84 -27.01 40.73 -18.76
N GLN A 85 -28.04 39.88 -18.75
CA GLN A 85 -29.37 40.20 -19.23
C GLN A 85 -30.01 41.34 -18.43
N GLU A 86 -29.94 41.28 -17.10
CA GLU A 86 -30.47 42.34 -16.22
C GLU A 86 -29.79 43.69 -16.51
N ILE A 87 -28.46 43.71 -16.63
CA ILE A 87 -27.70 44.93 -16.98
C ILE A 87 -28.13 45.45 -18.36
N ALA A 88 -28.30 44.57 -19.35
CA ALA A 88 -28.72 44.96 -20.69
C ALA A 88 -30.13 45.57 -20.69
N GLU A 89 -31.07 44.99 -19.94
CA GLU A 89 -32.42 45.54 -19.79
C GLU A 89 -32.41 46.88 -19.06
N LEU A 90 -31.61 47.03 -18.01
CA LEU A 90 -31.46 48.29 -17.28
C LEU A 90 -30.90 49.38 -18.18
N ARG A 91 -29.83 49.10 -18.95
CA ARG A 91 -29.27 50.04 -19.94
C ARG A 91 -30.29 50.45 -21.01
N ARG A 92 -31.12 49.51 -21.46
CA ARG A 92 -32.19 49.81 -22.42
C ARG A 92 -33.23 50.76 -21.81
N ARG A 93 -33.71 50.46 -20.59
CA ARG A 93 -34.70 51.31 -19.89
C ARG A 93 -34.14 52.71 -19.60
N ASP A 94 -32.88 52.78 -19.17
CA ASP A 94 -32.16 54.04 -18.94
C ASP A 94 -32.12 54.89 -20.22
N ALA A 95 -31.75 54.29 -21.37
CA ALA A 95 -31.76 54.98 -22.65
C ALA A 95 -33.17 55.43 -23.10
N GLU A 96 -34.21 54.63 -22.86
CA GLU A 96 -35.60 54.99 -23.16
C GLU A 96 -36.10 56.15 -22.27
N LEU A 97 -35.73 56.16 -20.98
CA LEU A 97 -36.03 57.25 -20.06
C LEU A 97 -35.31 58.54 -20.47
N GLU A 98 -34.04 58.45 -20.88
CA GLU A 98 -33.30 59.59 -21.42
C GLU A 98 -33.96 60.13 -22.71
N GLN A 99 -34.47 59.29 -23.61
CA GLN A 99 -35.19 59.78 -24.79
C GLN A 99 -36.53 60.45 -24.41
N LEU A 100 -37.28 59.89 -23.47
CA LEU A 100 -38.54 60.44 -23.00
C LEU A 100 -38.37 61.81 -22.32
N SER A 101 -37.25 62.05 -21.62
CA SER A 101 -36.98 63.33 -20.94
C SER A 101 -36.85 64.51 -21.91
N HIS A 102 -36.51 64.25 -23.18
CA HIS A 102 -36.42 65.24 -24.25
C HIS A 102 -37.72 65.43 -25.04
N THR A 103 -38.81 64.72 -24.67
CA THR A 103 -40.08 64.78 -25.39
C THR A 103 -40.96 65.95 -24.89
N GLU A 104 -41.51 66.75 -25.81
CA GLU A 104 -42.41 67.88 -25.50
C GLU A 104 -43.87 67.45 -25.27
N ASP A 105 -44.25 66.24 -25.69
CA ASP A 105 -45.58 65.66 -25.45
C ASP A 105 -45.70 65.16 -24.00
N HIS A 106 -46.29 65.98 -23.15
CA HIS A 106 -46.49 65.68 -21.74
C HIS A 106 -47.47 64.52 -21.48
N ILE A 107 -48.39 64.22 -22.39
CA ILE A 107 -49.31 63.08 -22.23
C ILE A 107 -48.55 61.78 -22.49
N HIS A 108 -47.79 61.74 -23.59
CA HIS A 108 -46.92 60.60 -23.91
C HIS A 108 -45.86 60.36 -22.82
N PHE A 109 -45.25 61.43 -22.31
CA PHE A 109 -44.30 61.33 -21.19
C PHE A 109 -44.93 60.65 -19.97
N LEU A 110 -46.12 61.12 -19.53
CA LEU A 110 -46.78 60.56 -18.35
C LEU A 110 -47.15 59.08 -18.53
N GLN A 111 -47.64 58.68 -19.71
CA GLN A 111 -48.02 57.29 -20.00
C GLN A 111 -46.82 56.34 -20.08
N SER A 112 -45.76 56.75 -20.77
CA SER A 112 -44.56 55.93 -20.99
C SER A 112 -43.70 55.83 -19.72
N CYS A 113 -43.55 56.93 -18.98
CA CYS A 113 -42.81 56.94 -17.71
C CYS A 113 -43.45 56.02 -16.66
N GLN A 114 -44.79 56.05 -16.53
CA GLN A 114 -45.50 55.16 -15.60
C GLN A 114 -45.31 53.68 -15.94
N SER A 115 -45.27 53.34 -17.24
CA SER A 115 -45.08 51.96 -17.70
C SER A 115 -43.65 51.46 -17.45
N LEU A 116 -42.64 52.31 -17.65
CA LEU A 116 -41.23 51.96 -17.41
C LEU A 116 -40.90 51.81 -15.92
N CYS A 117 -41.56 52.60 -15.07
CA CYS A 117 -41.38 52.56 -13.62
C CYS A 117 -42.16 51.44 -12.90
N ALA A 118 -43.19 50.85 -13.54
CA ALA A 118 -44.05 49.83 -12.94
C ALA A 118 -43.54 48.39 -13.09
N LEU A 119 -42.53 48.15 -13.93
CA LEU A 119 -41.92 46.83 -14.09
C LEU A 119 -40.99 46.55 -12.89
N PRO A 120 -40.90 45.30 -12.36
CA PRO A 120 -40.11 45.01 -11.17
C PRO A 120 -38.73 45.65 -11.28
N GLY A 121 -38.43 46.50 -10.31
CA GLY A 121 -37.17 47.24 -10.31
C GLY A 121 -36.02 46.29 -10.01
N PRO A 122 -34.77 46.67 -10.31
CA PRO A 122 -33.57 45.89 -9.96
C PRO A 122 -33.42 45.57 -8.46
N GLY A 123 -34.26 46.15 -7.58
CA GLY A 123 -34.35 45.79 -6.16
C GLY A 123 -35.24 44.59 -5.84
N ASP A 124 -36.04 44.11 -6.80
CA ASP A 124 -36.97 42.98 -6.61
C ASP A 124 -36.33 41.61 -6.94
N LEU A 125 -35.11 41.61 -7.51
CA LEU A 125 -34.33 40.42 -7.81
C LEU A 125 -33.33 40.11 -6.68
N PRO A 126 -33.16 38.82 -6.32
CA PRO A 126 -32.24 38.43 -5.26
C PRO A 126 -30.80 38.79 -5.62
N ARG A 127 -30.15 39.55 -4.74
CA ARG A 127 -28.75 39.98 -4.92
C ARG A 127 -27.81 38.78 -4.93
N ILE A 128 -27.03 38.65 -6.01
CA ILE A 128 -26.01 37.60 -6.13
C ILE A 128 -24.87 37.91 -5.16
N THR A 129 -24.58 36.98 -4.26
CA THR A 129 -23.41 37.04 -3.37
C THR A 129 -22.45 35.93 -3.78
N VAL A 130 -21.20 36.29 -4.05
CA VAL A 130 -20.14 35.34 -4.42
C VAL A 130 -19.27 35.11 -3.20
N ASP A 131 -19.00 33.86 -2.87
CA ASP A 131 -17.99 33.50 -1.87
C ASP A 131 -16.59 33.70 -2.49
N PRO A 132 -15.74 34.59 -1.95
CA PRO A 132 -14.40 34.80 -2.46
C PRO A 132 -13.42 33.65 -2.16
N HIS A 133 -13.81 32.65 -1.34
CA HIS A 133 -12.94 31.58 -0.88
C HIS A 133 -13.27 30.19 -1.45
N VAL A 134 -13.71 30.11 -2.71
CA VAL A 134 -13.92 28.83 -3.39
C VAL A 134 -12.58 28.10 -3.57
N SER A 135 -12.38 27.00 -2.85
CA SER A 135 -11.17 26.18 -2.97
C SER A 135 -11.41 24.70 -2.65
N PHE A 136 -10.58 23.82 -3.22
CA PHE A 136 -10.54 22.39 -2.90
C PHE A 136 -9.49 22.06 -1.81
N GLU A 137 -9.12 23.02 -0.96
CA GLU A 137 -8.11 22.81 0.09
C GLU A 137 -8.53 21.71 1.07
N ALA A 138 -9.80 21.72 1.48
CA ALA A 138 -10.36 20.69 2.36
C ALA A 138 -10.19 19.29 1.75
N VAL A 139 -10.42 19.13 0.44
CA VAL A 139 -10.23 17.86 -0.27
C VAL A 139 -8.77 17.42 -0.23
N ARG A 140 -7.81 18.32 -0.52
CA ARG A 140 -6.38 18.01 -0.43
C ARG A 140 -5.97 17.59 0.98
N LYS A 141 -6.52 18.26 2.01
CA LYS A 141 -6.28 17.92 3.41
C LYS A 141 -6.81 16.53 3.73
N SER A 142 -8.06 16.21 3.38
CA SER A 142 -8.64 14.88 3.61
C SER A 142 -7.89 13.77 2.89
N VAL A 143 -7.40 14.00 1.66
CA VAL A 143 -6.57 13.03 0.93
C VAL A 143 -5.20 12.83 1.61
N SER A 144 -4.60 13.91 2.12
CA SER A 144 -3.36 13.82 2.90
C SER A 144 -3.55 13.01 4.19
N GLU A 145 -4.62 13.26 4.93
CA GLU A 145 -4.96 12.51 6.15
C GLU A 145 -5.22 11.03 5.85
N LEU A 146 -5.88 10.72 4.73
CA LEU A 146 -6.08 9.34 4.27
C LEU A 146 -4.74 8.65 4.01
N LYS A 147 -3.81 9.33 3.34
CA LYS A 147 -2.46 8.82 3.07
C LYS A 147 -1.73 8.49 4.39
N GLU A 148 -1.71 9.41 5.34
CA GLU A 148 -1.04 9.21 6.64
C GLU A 148 -1.60 8.00 7.38
N ARG A 149 -2.93 7.86 7.43
CA ARG A 149 -3.59 6.70 8.05
C ARG A 149 -3.22 5.39 7.36
N LEU A 150 -3.18 5.38 6.03
CA LEU A 150 -2.83 4.18 5.27
C LEU A 150 -1.37 3.78 5.53
N GLU A 151 -0.45 4.74 5.54
CA GLU A 151 0.96 4.49 5.85
C GLU A 151 1.15 3.90 7.25
N ASP A 152 0.44 4.43 8.24
CA ASP A 152 0.54 3.93 9.63
C ASP A 152 -0.03 2.52 9.80
N ILE A 153 -1.15 2.22 9.15
CA ILE A 153 -1.69 0.86 9.09
C ILE A 153 -0.67 -0.08 8.44
N CYS A 154 -0.11 0.30 7.29
CA CYS A 154 0.87 -0.51 6.57
C CYS A 154 2.12 -0.79 7.42
N LYS A 155 2.68 0.22 8.11
CA LYS A 155 3.84 0.03 9.00
C LYS A 155 3.56 -1.02 10.08
N GLY A 156 2.40 -0.92 10.74
CA GLY A 156 2.03 -1.84 11.83
C GLY A 156 1.85 -3.29 11.35
N GLU A 157 1.13 -3.49 10.24
CA GLU A 157 0.85 -4.82 9.72
C GLU A 157 2.09 -5.47 9.08
N LEU A 158 2.96 -4.70 8.42
CA LEU A 158 4.20 -5.23 7.83
C LEU A 158 5.16 -5.79 8.89
N ILE A 159 5.19 -5.21 10.09
CA ILE A 159 5.97 -5.75 11.21
C ILE A 159 5.48 -7.16 11.60
N LYS A 160 4.16 -7.38 11.62
CA LYS A 160 3.58 -8.70 11.91
C LYS A 160 3.94 -9.70 10.81
N VAL A 161 3.78 -9.32 9.54
CA VAL A 161 4.15 -10.17 8.40
C VAL A 161 5.62 -10.57 8.48
N PHE A 162 6.53 -9.63 8.73
CA PHE A 162 7.95 -9.91 8.89
C PHE A 162 8.26 -10.85 10.05
N THR A 163 7.52 -10.73 11.15
CA THR A 163 7.65 -11.61 12.31
C THR A 163 7.19 -13.03 11.98
N SER A 164 6.08 -13.19 11.25
CA SER A 164 5.59 -14.48 10.76
C SER A 164 6.58 -15.15 9.80
N VAL A 165 7.18 -14.38 8.88
CA VAL A 165 8.21 -14.89 7.96
C VAL A 165 9.43 -15.41 8.74
N LYS A 166 9.90 -14.66 9.74
CA LYS A 166 11.03 -15.07 10.59
C LYS A 166 10.74 -16.27 11.50
N GLY A 167 9.46 -16.54 11.78
CA GLY A 167 9.02 -17.65 12.62
C GLY A 167 9.07 -19.03 11.94
N VAL A 168 9.39 -19.10 10.64
CA VAL A 168 9.46 -20.36 9.90
C VAL A 168 10.82 -21.04 10.13
N TYR A 169 10.87 -22.04 11.02
CA TYR A 169 12.04 -22.91 11.22
C TYR A 169 11.63 -24.38 11.13
N THR A 170 12.49 -25.21 10.53
CA THR A 170 12.19 -26.63 10.25
C THR A 170 12.97 -27.62 11.10
N THR A 171 14.03 -27.21 11.80
CA THR A 171 14.82 -28.12 12.64
C THR A 171 14.27 -28.18 14.06
N LYS A 172 13.38 -29.13 14.33
CA LYS A 172 13.28 -29.74 15.66
C LYS A 172 14.35 -30.84 15.70
N LEU A 173 15.52 -30.52 16.24
CA LEU A 173 16.55 -31.52 16.48
C LEU A 173 15.98 -32.49 17.53
N MET A 174 15.55 -33.69 17.11
CA MET A 174 15.31 -34.76 18.07
C MET A 174 16.66 -35.27 18.52
N THR A 175 17.11 -34.74 19.66
CA THR A 175 18.32 -35.20 20.34
C THR A 175 18.09 -36.63 20.83
N ARG A 176 19.19 -37.38 20.92
CA ARG A 176 19.36 -38.79 21.32
C ARG A 176 18.80 -39.18 22.72
N GLY A 177 17.66 -38.65 23.13
CA GLY A 177 16.97 -38.98 24.38
C GLY A 177 15.75 -39.88 24.19
N ASP A 178 15.16 -39.91 23.00
CA ASP A 178 13.88 -40.60 22.75
C ASP A 178 14.04 -42.09 22.37
N PHE A 179 15.26 -42.64 22.40
CA PHE A 179 15.54 -44.03 22.01
C PHE A 179 15.50 -45.03 23.18
N THR A 180 15.25 -44.59 24.42
CA THR A 180 15.34 -45.46 25.62
C THR A 180 14.15 -46.38 25.85
N GLN A 181 13.39 -46.72 24.82
CA GLN A 181 12.34 -47.74 24.91
C GLN A 181 12.50 -48.86 23.88
N CYS A 182 13.68 -49.48 23.86
CA CYS A 182 13.85 -50.86 23.42
C CYS A 182 14.96 -51.56 24.24
N GLY A 183 14.53 -52.30 25.26
CA GLY A 183 15.07 -53.58 25.71
C GLY A 183 16.57 -53.73 26.00
N GLY A 184 16.90 -53.65 27.29
CA GLY A 184 17.80 -54.60 28.00
C GLY A 184 19.23 -54.78 27.48
N PHE A 185 20.18 -54.02 28.03
CA PHE A 185 21.55 -54.51 28.20
C PHE A 185 21.73 -54.97 29.64
N GLY A 186 22.06 -56.26 29.78
CA GLY A 186 22.56 -56.84 31.01
C GLY A 186 23.99 -56.40 31.30
N ASP A 187 24.26 -56.42 32.60
CA ASP A 187 25.51 -56.27 33.36
C ASP A 187 26.25 -54.91 33.38
N PRO A 188 26.30 -54.21 34.54
CA PRO A 188 27.04 -52.95 34.73
C PRO A 188 28.57 -53.03 34.79
N SER A 189 29.24 -54.16 34.53
CA SER A 189 30.69 -54.27 34.77
C SER A 189 31.61 -53.77 33.64
N ASP A 190 31.12 -53.56 32.42
CA ASP A 190 31.98 -53.22 31.26
C ASP A 190 32.21 -51.71 31.06
N VAL A 191 31.57 -50.85 31.86
CA VAL A 191 31.75 -49.38 31.75
C VAL A 191 33.04 -48.89 32.42
N ALA A 192 33.70 -49.73 33.23
CA ALA A 192 34.91 -49.34 33.97
C ALA A 192 36.22 -49.48 33.17
N ALA A 193 36.22 -50.14 32.00
CA ALA A 193 37.45 -50.42 31.26
C ALA A 193 37.92 -49.29 30.31
N TRP A 194 37.12 -48.26 30.07
CA TRP A 194 37.50 -47.15 29.18
C TRP A 194 38.13 -45.95 29.91
N ALA A 195 38.07 -45.91 31.25
CA ALA A 195 38.50 -44.77 32.06
C ALA A 195 39.97 -44.83 32.52
N SER A 196 40.83 -45.55 31.81
CA SER A 196 42.28 -45.57 32.09
C SER A 196 43.07 -45.63 30.79
N GLY A 197 43.47 -44.46 30.32
CA GLY A 197 44.26 -44.31 29.10
C GLY A 197 44.64 -42.86 28.87
N SER A 198 45.73 -42.44 29.52
CA SER A 198 46.39 -41.14 29.43
C SER A 198 46.64 -40.66 27.99
N GLY A 199 46.50 -39.36 27.75
CA GLY A 199 46.98 -38.74 26.50
C GLY A 199 46.50 -37.32 26.25
N ALA A 200 47.19 -36.36 26.86
CA ALA A 200 47.43 -34.98 26.42
C ALA A 200 46.24 -34.06 26.06
N THR A 201 46.12 -32.98 26.85
CA THR A 201 45.48 -31.71 26.51
C THR A 201 46.14 -31.04 25.29
N PRO A 202 45.39 -30.19 24.57
CA PRO A 202 45.84 -28.80 24.52
C PRO A 202 44.73 -27.80 24.87
N THR A 203 45.18 -26.72 25.50
CA THR A 203 44.45 -25.54 25.97
C THR A 203 43.93 -24.67 24.83
N PRO A 204 42.92 -23.80 25.08
CA PRO A 204 42.16 -23.08 24.07
C PRO A 204 42.78 -21.72 23.73
N THR A 205 42.61 -21.26 22.49
CA THR A 205 42.78 -19.84 22.10
C THR A 205 41.43 -19.33 21.60
N GLY A 206 40.97 -18.21 22.17
CA GLY A 206 39.65 -17.62 21.99
C GLY A 206 39.43 -16.87 20.66
N PRO A 207 38.40 -15.99 20.57
CA PRO A 207 37.24 -16.23 19.73
C PRO A 207 37.23 -15.44 18.42
N ALA A 208 36.60 -15.99 17.38
CA ALA A 208 36.21 -15.24 16.19
C ALA A 208 34.68 -15.12 16.14
N HIS A 209 34.18 -13.89 16.31
CA HIS A 209 32.81 -13.52 15.97
C HIS A 209 32.56 -13.69 14.46
N PRO A 210 31.41 -14.21 14.01
CA PRO A 210 30.94 -13.95 12.67
C PRO A 210 30.10 -12.67 12.63
N ALA A 211 30.42 -11.83 11.64
CA ALA A 211 29.79 -10.58 11.32
C ALA A 211 28.32 -10.73 10.88
N THR A 212 27.52 -9.72 11.24
CA THR A 212 26.14 -9.50 10.78
C THR A 212 26.10 -9.27 9.26
N PRO A 213 25.21 -9.92 8.49
CA PRO A 213 25.04 -9.58 7.09
C PRO A 213 24.25 -8.28 6.96
N ARG A 214 24.89 -7.26 6.40
CA ARG A 214 24.28 -5.99 6.00
C ARG A 214 23.66 -6.19 4.61
N PHE A 215 22.37 -6.51 4.55
CA PHE A 215 21.64 -6.51 3.27
C PHE A 215 21.33 -5.05 2.89
N GLY A 216 22.13 -4.50 1.99
CA GLY A 216 21.80 -3.26 1.29
C GLY A 216 20.69 -3.54 0.28
N PHE A 217 19.55 -2.89 0.44
CA PHE A 217 18.58 -2.76 -0.63
C PHE A 217 19.18 -1.86 -1.72
N GLY A 218 19.78 -2.50 -2.73
CA GLY A 218 20.16 -1.83 -3.97
C GLY A 218 18.88 -1.46 -4.72
N TYR A 219 18.41 -0.23 -4.56
CA TYR A 219 17.47 0.37 -5.49
C TYR A 219 18.18 0.50 -6.84
N SER A 220 17.85 -0.39 -7.77
CA SER A 220 18.23 -0.23 -9.17
C SER A 220 17.47 0.97 -9.72
N ARG A 221 18.22 2.02 -10.06
CA ARG A 221 17.76 3.19 -10.80
C ARG A 221 17.28 2.73 -12.19
N PRO A 222 16.11 3.17 -12.69
CA PRO A 222 15.71 2.86 -14.06
C PRO A 222 16.61 3.59 -15.07
N PRO A 223 16.86 3.01 -16.26
CA PRO A 223 17.67 3.65 -17.29
C PRO A 223 16.97 4.88 -17.86
N SER A 224 17.73 5.98 -17.93
CA SER A 224 17.34 7.20 -18.66
C SER A 224 17.06 6.86 -20.13
N ALA A 225 15.91 7.29 -20.63
CA ALA A 225 15.61 7.25 -22.05
C ALA A 225 16.48 8.30 -22.78
N ASP A 226 17.34 7.82 -23.66
CA ASP A 226 18.07 8.63 -24.63
C ASP A 226 17.09 9.27 -25.62
N ALA A 227 17.28 10.57 -25.85
CA ALA A 227 16.64 11.33 -26.91
C ALA A 227 17.22 10.95 -28.29
N PRO A 228 16.43 10.87 -29.37
CA PRO A 228 16.98 10.86 -30.71
C PRO A 228 17.21 12.30 -31.20
N GLY A 229 18.41 12.53 -31.71
CA GLY A 229 18.90 13.82 -32.14
C GLY A 229 18.25 14.38 -33.41
N GLN A 230 18.39 15.70 -33.52
CA GLN A 230 18.63 16.41 -34.78
C GLN A 230 19.80 15.69 -35.52
N LYS A 231 19.85 15.52 -36.85
CA LYS A 231 19.68 16.45 -37.99
C LYS A 231 19.92 15.60 -39.29
N PRO A 232 19.87 16.11 -40.55
CA PRO A 232 20.42 17.38 -41.06
C PRO A 232 19.38 18.43 -41.48
#